data_AF-A0A643FJE9-F1
#
_entry.id   AF-A0A643FJE9-F1
#
_cell.length_a   1.000
_cell.length_b   1.000
_cell.length_c   1.000
_cell.angle_alpha   90.00
_cell.angle_beta   90.00
_cell.angle_gamma   90.00
#
_symmetry.space_group_name_H-M   'P 1'
#
loop_
_entity.id
_entity.type
_entity.pdbx_description
1 polymer ?
#
loop_
_entity_poly.entity_id
_entity_poly.type
_entity_poly.pdbx_seq_one_letter_code
_entity_poly.pdbx_strand_id
1 'polypeptide(L)'
;MPPTMSEPTVARPAPHLPADDGVPRWQGLAWVLALLLLGAGSWLHLQPALNQSLFLNLNHLAGGVHPAAAGLWGGLSVAGLGVSAVLVVLALDRTRRLALNALLWGVPLGLLFSRLPKALIDSPRPARSLGVQAIEVIGTPLLNHASMPSGHALTAGAVATVLAAALGLRGWRVLLPFVLAVAVALSRIAVGAHWPADVLAGAGLGLGVGLLSLRLAARWPAAWLGTANGQRGLAVLEWGLAVAVAVLPTGLPVAAPLQWTLAFLGVCSGLSRWRHAGAPAGTDQAVARLVLPSLAAGLLLAMLLREGMGAQLLTALAQVPLWAWPLAVAGLWGSYGLRAERLRREWGTWGRTHRPEARMPSLSDSVDLFLTHNAALLLLPMRAGEAGYPWLLHRRFGIPVAESVRSLVWLRLQDALVLALLGLLGLAPGPAWLRLAGVAALVLLLWGLLPRLSRQLGQWWPRWQALQGTLVAHRGDLTGWGLCVGNWLLKLAVLGGVLALLAGLPVWQGWSGAVAGELAAALPIQAPAGLGSYEAAIWAAGQWVGATVPPAVLAGAALAVHTLSLVTALLTPLIYRALLWVQSRRSSAAGPSSARP
;
A
#
# COMPACT_ATOMS: atom_id res chain seq x y z
N MET A 1 -41.12 41.14 38.42
CA MET A 1 -40.05 40.25 37.90
C MET A 1 -39.41 40.93 36.70
N PRO A 2 -38.19 41.46 36.79
CA PRO A 2 -37.43 41.92 35.63
C PRO A 2 -36.65 40.75 34.99
N PRO A 3 -36.31 40.83 33.70
CA PRO A 3 -35.68 39.73 32.96
C PRO A 3 -34.21 39.56 33.34
N THR A 4 -33.79 38.30 33.45
CA THR A 4 -32.41 37.90 33.74
C THR A 4 -31.48 38.22 32.57
N MET A 5 -30.46 39.04 32.84
CA MET A 5 -29.36 39.28 31.90
C MET A 5 -28.52 38.00 31.75
N SER A 6 -28.35 37.54 30.51
CA SER A 6 -27.44 36.45 30.15
C SER A 6 -25.99 36.90 30.27
N GLU A 7 -25.18 36.16 31.03
CA GLU A 7 -23.72 36.35 31.11
C GLU A 7 -23.05 36.21 29.74
N PRO A 8 -22.02 37.01 29.42
CA PRO A 8 -21.24 36.84 28.21
C PRO A 8 -20.35 35.59 28.34
N THR A 9 -20.52 34.66 27.41
CA THR A 9 -19.65 33.49 27.24
C THR A 9 -18.23 33.95 26.96
N VAL A 10 -17.35 33.79 27.95
CA VAL A 10 -15.91 34.00 27.82
C VAL A 10 -15.37 33.06 26.73
N ALA A 11 -15.02 33.63 25.58
CA ALA A 11 -14.35 32.90 24.51
C ALA A 11 -13.03 32.34 25.05
N ARG A 12 -12.86 31.02 25.02
CA ARG A 12 -11.57 30.38 25.32
C ARG A 12 -10.53 30.95 24.35
N PRO A 13 -9.37 31.45 24.83
CA PRO A 13 -8.31 31.90 23.95
C PRO A 13 -7.90 30.75 23.03
N ALA A 14 -7.71 31.07 21.75
CA ALA A 14 -7.18 30.14 20.77
C ALA A 14 -5.86 29.53 21.30
N PRO A 15 -5.58 28.25 21.03
CA PRO A 15 -4.33 27.64 21.48
C PRO A 15 -3.17 28.46 20.93
N HIS A 16 -2.43 29.11 21.83
CA HIS A 16 -1.18 29.77 21.53
C HIS A 16 -0.28 28.74 20.85
N LEU A 17 0.08 29.00 19.60
CA LEU A 17 1.18 28.28 18.94
C LEU A 17 2.39 28.41 19.87
N PRO A 18 3.05 27.30 20.25
CA PRO A 18 4.25 27.38 21.06
C PRO A 18 5.26 28.26 20.33
N ALA A 19 5.57 29.39 20.94
CA ALA A 19 6.69 30.21 20.55
C ALA A 19 7.97 29.41 20.82
N ASP A 20 8.87 29.41 19.83
CA ASP A 20 10.28 29.00 19.93
C ASP A 20 10.68 27.52 19.71
N ASP A 21 9.98 26.78 18.86
CA ASP A 21 10.61 25.62 18.18
C ASP A 21 11.28 26.12 16.88
N GLY A 22 12.57 26.47 16.97
CA GLY A 22 13.38 26.90 15.84
C GLY A 22 13.24 25.98 14.60
N VAL A 23 13.45 26.56 13.41
CA VAL A 23 13.40 25.87 12.11
C VAL A 23 13.92 24.42 12.24
N PRO A 24 13.12 23.39 11.89
CA PRO A 24 13.52 22.00 12.11
C PRO A 24 14.91 21.73 11.55
N ARG A 25 15.80 21.11 12.35
CA ARG A 25 17.21 20.87 11.98
C ARG A 25 17.39 20.25 10.58
N TRP A 26 16.42 19.45 10.13
CA TRP A 26 16.44 18.83 8.80
C TRP A 26 16.32 19.84 7.64
N GLN A 27 15.70 21.01 7.85
CA GLN A 27 15.59 22.04 6.80
C GLN A 27 16.95 22.70 6.52
N GLY A 28 17.79 22.89 7.55
CA GLY A 28 19.17 23.34 7.37
C GLY A 28 19.99 22.33 6.56
N LEU A 29 19.89 21.04 6.92
CA LEU A 29 20.51 19.96 6.16
C LEU A 29 19.99 19.88 4.72
N ALA A 30 18.70 20.14 4.49
CA ALA A 30 18.11 20.14 3.15
C ALA A 30 18.66 21.27 2.26
N TRP A 31 18.98 22.45 2.80
CA TRP A 31 19.68 23.51 2.05
C TRP A 31 21.08 23.10 1.63
N VAL A 32 21.84 22.52 2.57
CA VAL A 32 23.19 22.00 2.27
C VAL A 32 23.11 20.92 1.20
N LEU A 33 22.19 19.98 1.34
CA LEU A 33 21.97 18.93 0.35
C LEU A 33 21.53 19.49 -1.01
N ALA A 34 20.69 20.54 -1.03
CA ALA A 34 20.28 21.21 -2.27
C ALA A 34 21.49 21.76 -3.05
N LEU A 35 22.39 22.45 -2.35
CA LEU A 35 23.61 23.00 -2.92
C LEU A 35 24.59 21.90 -3.36
N LEU A 36 24.77 20.86 -2.55
CA LEU A 36 25.62 19.73 -2.89
C LEU A 36 25.12 18.99 -4.13
N LEU A 37 23.82 18.72 -4.25
CA LEU A 37 23.23 18.05 -5.40
C LEU A 37 23.30 18.93 -6.66
N LEU A 38 23.05 20.23 -6.53
CA LEU A 38 23.19 21.18 -7.63
C LEU A 38 24.64 21.28 -8.11
N GLY A 39 25.59 21.38 -7.18
CA GLY A 39 27.03 21.39 -7.47
C GLY A 39 27.49 20.07 -8.11
N ALA A 40 27.09 18.93 -7.56
CA ALA A 40 27.42 17.61 -8.10
C ALA A 40 26.82 17.39 -9.49
N GLY A 41 25.56 17.79 -9.72
CA GLY A 41 24.93 17.71 -11.04
C GLY A 41 25.62 18.61 -12.06
N SER A 42 25.99 19.83 -11.66
CA SER A 42 26.72 20.77 -12.53
C SER A 42 28.13 20.26 -12.85
N TRP A 43 28.85 19.76 -11.85
CA TRP A 43 30.17 19.16 -12.03
C TRP A 43 30.11 17.93 -12.94
N LEU A 44 29.14 17.04 -12.73
CA LEU A 44 28.97 15.84 -13.54
C LEU A 44 28.56 16.17 -14.98
N HIS A 45 27.79 17.24 -15.21
CA HIS A 45 27.49 17.72 -16.55
C HIS A 45 28.75 18.12 -17.33
N LEU A 46 29.75 18.67 -16.63
CA LEU A 46 31.07 19.00 -17.19
C LEU A 46 31.98 17.78 -17.39
N GLN A 47 31.52 16.57 -17.05
CA GLN A 47 32.26 15.31 -17.21
C GLN A 47 31.50 14.32 -18.11
N PRO A 48 31.42 14.55 -19.45
CA PRO A 48 30.53 13.80 -20.33
C PRO A 48 30.77 12.29 -20.32
N ALA A 49 32.03 11.85 -20.31
CA ALA A 49 32.37 10.42 -20.30
C ALA A 49 31.90 9.70 -19.02
N LEU A 50 32.04 10.35 -17.86
CA LEU A 50 31.57 9.82 -16.59
C LEU A 50 30.04 9.83 -16.51
N ASN A 51 29.40 10.91 -16.95
CA ASN A 51 27.95 11.03 -16.96
C ASN A 51 27.30 9.97 -17.87
N GLN A 52 27.92 9.71 -19.03
CA GLN A 52 27.49 8.68 -19.98
C GLN A 52 27.67 7.26 -19.42
N SER A 53 28.83 6.94 -18.83
CA SER A 53 29.07 5.60 -18.27
C SER A 53 28.15 5.31 -17.09
N LEU A 54 27.92 6.28 -16.21
CA LEU A 54 26.94 6.17 -15.12
C LEU A 54 25.52 5.99 -15.66
N PHE A 55 25.14 6.74 -16.69
CA PHE A 55 23.83 6.60 -17.32
C PHE A 55 23.62 5.18 -17.85
N LEU A 56 24.54 4.66 -18.65
CA LEU A 56 24.42 3.33 -19.27
C LEU A 56 24.31 2.23 -18.20
N ASN A 57 25.18 2.27 -17.18
CA ASN A 57 25.12 1.30 -16.09
C ASN A 57 23.78 1.31 -15.36
N LEU A 58 23.25 2.49 -15.04
CA LEU A 58 21.97 2.63 -14.33
C LEU A 58 20.77 2.27 -15.23
N ASN A 59 20.80 2.67 -16.50
CA ASN A 59 19.73 2.44 -17.46
C ASN A 59 19.61 0.95 -17.82
N HIS A 60 20.73 0.27 -18.10
CA HIS A 60 20.75 -1.17 -18.36
C HIS A 60 20.41 -1.99 -17.12
N LEU A 61 20.88 -1.59 -15.93
CA LEU A 61 20.47 -2.25 -14.67
C LEU A 61 18.96 -2.14 -14.43
N ALA A 62 18.35 -1.02 -14.82
CA ALA A 62 16.92 -0.80 -14.65
C ALA A 62 16.04 -1.49 -15.72
N GLY A 63 16.55 -1.63 -16.95
CA GLY A 63 15.85 -2.27 -18.08
C GLY A 63 16.06 -3.78 -18.18
N GLY A 64 17.17 -4.32 -17.65
CA GLY A 64 17.41 -5.77 -17.55
C GLY A 64 16.46 -6.51 -16.57
N VAL A 65 15.53 -5.79 -15.95
CA VAL A 65 14.52 -6.33 -15.03
C VAL A 65 13.19 -6.40 -15.78
N HIS A 66 12.64 -7.60 -15.91
CA HIS A 66 11.25 -8.02 -16.18
C HIS A 66 10.22 -6.96 -16.62
N PRO A 67 9.24 -7.25 -17.51
CA PRO A 67 8.18 -6.30 -17.93
C PRO A 67 7.45 -5.55 -16.79
N ALA A 68 7.41 -6.12 -15.58
CA ALA A 68 6.90 -5.47 -14.37
C ALA A 68 7.68 -4.21 -13.94
N ALA A 69 8.99 -4.14 -14.20
CA ALA A 69 9.81 -2.97 -13.91
C ALA A 69 9.46 -1.79 -14.82
N ALA A 70 9.10 -2.04 -16.09
CA ALA A 70 8.66 -0.99 -17.00
C ALA A 70 7.40 -0.29 -16.50
N GLY A 71 6.44 -1.05 -15.95
CA GLY A 71 5.25 -0.51 -15.29
C GLY A 71 5.58 0.33 -14.05
N LEU A 72 6.52 -0.13 -13.21
CA LEU A 72 6.98 0.61 -12.03
C LEU A 72 7.64 1.94 -12.41
N TRP A 73 8.62 1.93 -13.32
CA TRP A 73 9.35 3.13 -13.74
C TRP A 73 8.47 4.12 -14.50
N GLY A 74 7.59 3.61 -15.36
CA GLY A 74 6.58 4.41 -16.04
C GLY A 74 5.61 5.04 -15.03
N GLY A 75 5.12 4.27 -14.06
CA GLY A 75 4.24 4.77 -13.00
C GLY A 75 4.90 5.86 -12.15
N LEU A 76 6.12 5.62 -11.67
CA LEU A 76 6.89 6.63 -10.92
C LEU A 76 7.13 7.91 -11.73
N SER A 77 7.36 7.77 -13.04
CA SER A 77 7.45 8.92 -13.94
C SER A 77 6.14 9.70 -14.03
N VAL A 78 5.00 9.03 -14.20
CA VAL A 78 3.67 9.69 -14.23
C VAL A 78 3.33 10.35 -12.90
N ALA A 79 3.67 9.73 -11.77
CA ALA A 79 3.49 10.32 -10.44
C ALA A 79 4.37 11.56 -10.23
N GLY A 80 5.54 11.61 -10.86
CA GLY A 80 6.48 12.73 -10.82
C GLY A 80 6.14 13.91 -11.72
N LEU A 81 5.08 13.84 -12.53
CA LEU A 81 4.60 14.97 -13.32
C LEU A 81 4.14 16.09 -12.40
N GLY A 82 4.43 17.35 -12.76
CA GLY A 82 4.02 18.52 -11.98
C GLY A 82 2.52 18.53 -11.66
N VAL A 83 1.69 18.23 -12.65
CA VAL A 83 0.22 18.14 -12.49
C VAL A 83 -0.21 17.03 -11.54
N SER A 84 0.40 15.84 -11.65
CA SER A 84 0.13 14.70 -10.77
C SER A 84 0.55 15.00 -9.32
N ALA A 85 1.73 15.58 -9.14
CA ALA A 85 2.28 15.88 -7.83
C ALA A 85 1.45 16.95 -7.10
N VAL A 86 1.02 18.00 -7.81
CA VAL A 86 0.09 19.01 -7.28
C VAL A 86 -1.25 18.39 -6.90
N LEU A 87 -1.80 17.52 -7.76
CA LEU A 87 -3.06 16.81 -7.49
C LEU A 87 -2.98 15.94 -6.24
N VAL A 88 -1.86 15.23 -6.04
CA VAL A 88 -1.63 14.40 -4.85
C VAL A 88 -1.53 15.26 -3.59
N VAL A 89 -0.77 16.36 -3.62
CA VAL A 89 -0.66 17.25 -2.46
C VAL A 89 -2.01 17.89 -2.11
N LEU A 90 -2.78 18.31 -3.11
CA LEU A 90 -4.16 18.77 -2.92
C LEU A 90 -4.96 17.68 -2.21
N ALA A 91 -4.98 16.46 -2.72
CA ALA A 91 -5.77 15.37 -2.15
C ALA A 91 -5.39 15.03 -0.70
N LEU A 92 -4.10 15.11 -0.35
CA LEU A 92 -3.59 14.84 0.99
C LEU A 92 -3.83 15.98 1.99
N ASP A 93 -3.75 17.24 1.54
CA ASP A 93 -3.86 18.40 2.41
C ASP A 93 -5.30 18.93 2.50
N ARG A 94 -6.06 18.34 3.44
CA ARG A 94 -7.45 18.71 3.74
C ARG A 94 -7.58 19.74 4.87
N THR A 95 -6.57 19.84 5.72
CA THR A 95 -6.65 20.60 6.99
C THR A 95 -5.44 21.48 7.26
N ARG A 96 -4.29 21.21 6.64
CA ARG A 96 -3.00 21.79 6.99
C ARG A 96 -2.54 22.79 5.92
N ARG A 97 -3.24 23.92 5.85
CA ARG A 97 -3.07 25.07 4.91
C ARG A 97 -1.65 25.42 4.45
N LEU A 98 -0.62 25.04 5.18
CA LEU A 98 0.79 25.23 4.84
C LEU A 98 1.20 24.56 3.53
N ALA A 99 0.84 23.29 3.26
CA ALA A 99 1.27 22.63 2.04
C ALA A 99 0.62 23.26 0.80
N LEU A 100 -0.68 23.52 0.87
CA LEU A 100 -1.40 24.25 -0.18
C LEU A 100 -0.84 25.66 -0.42
N ASN A 101 -0.53 26.42 0.64
CA ASN A 101 0.07 27.74 0.49
C ASN A 101 1.49 27.65 -0.11
N ALA A 102 2.28 26.67 0.30
CA ALA A 102 3.59 26.43 -0.27
C ALA A 102 3.51 26.06 -1.76
N LEU A 103 2.45 25.37 -2.23
CA LEU A 103 2.26 25.11 -3.65
C LEU A 103 2.00 26.39 -4.47
N LEU A 104 1.28 27.38 -3.92
CA LEU A 104 1.02 28.66 -4.61
C LEU A 104 2.34 29.35 -5.01
N TRP A 105 3.38 29.20 -4.18
CA TRP A 105 4.73 29.69 -4.46
C TRP A 105 5.57 28.66 -5.23
N GLY A 106 5.43 27.38 -4.91
CA GLY A 106 6.24 26.30 -5.45
C GLY A 106 6.03 26.05 -6.95
N VAL A 107 4.80 26.18 -7.45
CA VAL A 107 4.48 26.00 -8.88
C VAL A 107 5.16 27.06 -9.76
N PRO A 108 5.00 28.38 -9.54
CA PRO A 108 5.67 29.38 -10.36
C PRO A 108 7.19 29.34 -10.21
N LEU A 109 7.71 29.13 -9.00
CA LEU A 109 9.16 28.95 -8.78
C LEU A 109 9.69 27.72 -9.52
N GLY A 110 8.99 26.58 -9.43
CA GLY A 110 9.38 25.36 -10.12
C GLY A 110 9.35 25.51 -11.65
N LEU A 111 8.36 26.23 -12.19
CA LEU A 111 8.32 26.57 -13.62
C LEU A 111 9.51 27.45 -14.01
N LEU A 112 9.80 28.50 -13.24
CA LEU A 112 10.94 29.39 -13.47
C LEU A 112 12.26 28.62 -13.48
N PHE A 113 12.55 27.87 -12.40
CA PHE A 113 13.80 27.13 -12.23
C PHE A 113 13.91 25.87 -13.09
N SER A 114 12.83 25.43 -13.73
CA SER A 114 12.85 24.35 -14.73
C SER A 114 13.02 24.89 -16.15
N ARG A 115 12.30 25.97 -16.51
CA ARG A 115 12.25 26.50 -17.87
C ARG A 115 13.44 27.38 -18.21
N LEU A 116 13.86 28.25 -17.29
CA LEU A 116 14.95 29.18 -17.55
C LEU A 116 16.27 28.45 -17.83
N PRO A 117 16.73 27.49 -16.98
CA PRO A 117 17.96 26.77 -17.29
C PRO A 117 17.86 25.93 -18.56
N LYS A 118 16.69 25.35 -18.87
CA LYS A 118 16.46 24.61 -20.12
C LYS A 118 16.58 25.45 -21.38
N ALA A 119 16.32 26.76 -21.27
CA ALA A 119 16.48 27.69 -22.37
C ALA A 119 17.94 28.16 -22.52
N LEU A 120 18.72 28.09 -21.45
CA LEU A 120 20.10 28.57 -21.39
C LEU A 120 21.16 27.47 -21.61
N ILE A 121 20.84 26.22 -21.29
CA ILE A 121 21.75 25.07 -21.34
C ILE A 121 21.34 24.17 -22.50
N ASP A 122 22.16 24.10 -23.55
CA ASP A 122 22.03 23.08 -24.61
C ASP A 122 22.51 21.73 -24.07
N SER A 123 21.58 20.80 -23.90
CA SER A 123 21.85 19.48 -23.33
C SER A 123 21.00 18.43 -24.05
N PRO A 124 21.56 17.73 -25.05
CA PRO A 124 20.85 16.71 -25.79
C PRO A 124 20.47 15.53 -24.88
N ARG A 125 19.28 14.97 -25.10
CA ARG A 125 18.79 13.80 -24.36
C ARG A 125 19.68 12.56 -24.61
N PRO A 126 19.71 11.57 -23.69
CA PRO A 126 20.47 10.34 -23.88
C PRO A 126 20.14 9.61 -25.19
N ALA A 127 18.86 9.43 -25.50
CA ALA A 127 18.41 8.78 -26.73
C ALA A 127 18.87 9.49 -28.01
N ARG A 128 19.03 10.82 -27.96
CA ARG A 128 19.53 11.62 -29.09
C ARG A 128 21.04 11.48 -29.27
N SER A 129 21.78 11.40 -28.16
CA SER A 129 23.24 11.39 -28.17
C SER A 129 23.83 10.00 -28.42
N LEU A 130 23.20 8.97 -27.86
CA LEU A 130 23.68 7.58 -27.91
C LEU A 130 22.94 6.73 -28.96
N GLY A 131 21.78 7.21 -29.43
CA GLY A 131 20.88 6.44 -30.27
C GLY A 131 19.91 5.57 -29.46
N VAL A 132 18.69 5.39 -29.98
CA VAL A 132 17.61 4.65 -29.30
C VAL A 132 17.97 3.17 -29.11
N GLN A 133 18.79 2.59 -29.98
CA GLN A 133 19.18 1.18 -29.92
C GLN A 133 20.25 0.88 -28.86
N ALA A 134 20.99 1.89 -28.39
CA ALA A 134 22.07 1.71 -27.43
C ALA A 134 21.60 1.76 -25.96
N ILE A 135 20.34 2.10 -25.74
CA ILE A 135 19.78 2.38 -24.41
C ILE A 135 18.42 1.71 -24.26
N GLU A 136 18.02 1.50 -23.02
CA GLU A 136 16.68 1.05 -22.67
C GLU A 136 15.73 2.26 -22.67
N VAL A 137 14.70 2.19 -23.50
CA VAL A 137 13.66 3.22 -23.61
C VAL A 137 12.31 2.62 -23.21
N ILE A 138 11.72 3.18 -22.16
CA ILE A 138 10.36 2.85 -21.74
C ILE A 138 9.43 3.95 -22.26
N GLY A 139 8.56 3.61 -23.19
CA GLY A 139 7.63 4.55 -23.82
C GLY A 139 8.22 5.26 -25.03
N THR A 140 7.81 6.50 -25.28
CA THR A 140 8.26 7.27 -26.45
C THR A 140 9.63 7.91 -26.18
N PRO A 141 10.62 7.73 -27.08
CA PRO A 141 11.95 8.30 -26.90
C PRO A 141 11.91 9.83 -26.97
N LEU A 142 12.61 10.50 -26.05
CA LEU A 142 12.76 11.95 -26.04
C LEU A 142 14.03 12.35 -26.80
N LEU A 143 13.87 13.12 -27.88
CA LEU A 143 14.96 13.45 -28.81
C LEU A 143 15.34 14.95 -28.84
N ASN A 144 14.83 15.76 -27.91
CA ASN A 144 15.08 17.21 -27.86
C ASN A 144 16.42 17.59 -27.17
N HIS A 145 16.75 18.88 -27.21
CA HIS A 145 17.97 19.49 -26.64
C HIS A 145 17.79 20.10 -25.24
N ALA A 146 16.61 19.94 -24.64
CA ALA A 146 16.26 20.54 -23.36
C ALA A 146 16.28 19.47 -22.24
N SER A 147 17.42 18.83 -22.00
CA SER A 147 17.55 17.78 -20.97
C SER A 147 17.77 18.33 -19.56
N MET A 148 18.76 19.20 -19.35
CA MET A 148 19.10 19.72 -18.02
C MET A 148 18.24 20.94 -17.62
N PRO A 149 17.78 21.05 -16.37
CA PRO A 149 17.67 20.03 -15.32
C PRO A 149 16.42 19.14 -15.51
N SER A 150 16.34 18.04 -14.75
CA SER A 150 15.15 17.17 -14.72
C SER A 150 13.99 17.83 -13.96
N GLY A 151 12.90 18.13 -14.68
CA GLY A 151 11.69 18.70 -14.08
C GLY A 151 10.96 17.75 -13.12
N HIS A 152 11.06 16.42 -13.34
CA HIS A 152 10.49 15.42 -12.44
C HIS A 152 11.25 15.37 -11.12
N ALA A 153 12.59 15.39 -11.17
CA ALA A 153 13.43 15.41 -9.97
C ALA A 153 13.23 16.71 -9.17
N LEU A 154 13.08 17.85 -9.87
CA LEU A 154 12.74 19.14 -9.27
C LEU A 154 11.39 19.09 -8.55
N THR A 155 10.35 18.64 -9.24
CA THR A 155 9.00 18.52 -8.68
C THR A 155 9.00 17.60 -7.46
N ALA A 156 9.65 16.44 -7.58
CA ALA A 156 9.71 15.44 -6.51
C ALA A 156 10.45 15.97 -5.26
N GLY A 157 11.59 16.65 -5.44
CA GLY A 157 12.33 17.27 -4.34
C GLY A 157 11.54 18.39 -3.65
N ALA A 158 10.85 19.23 -4.42
CA ALA A 158 10.03 20.32 -3.89
C ALA A 158 8.85 19.77 -3.07
N VAL A 159 8.10 18.81 -3.64
CA VAL A 159 6.96 18.20 -2.98
C VAL A 159 7.38 17.41 -1.74
N ALA A 160 8.48 16.67 -1.79
CA ALA A 160 8.98 15.94 -0.62
C ALA A 160 9.30 16.88 0.56
N THR A 161 9.94 18.01 0.27
CA THR A 161 10.25 19.05 1.26
C THR A 161 8.97 19.65 1.86
N VAL A 162 8.01 20.02 1.01
CA VAL A 162 6.73 20.61 1.43
C VAL A 162 5.92 19.61 2.28
N LEU A 163 5.84 18.35 1.86
CA LEU A 163 5.13 17.30 2.60
C LEU A 163 5.79 17.00 3.94
N ALA A 164 7.12 16.90 4.01
CA ALA A 164 7.82 16.66 5.26
C ALA A 164 7.52 17.75 6.30
N ALA A 165 7.50 19.02 5.87
CA ALA A 165 7.18 20.16 6.73
C ALA A 165 5.69 20.20 7.11
N ALA A 166 4.78 20.15 6.13
CA ALA A 166 3.34 20.26 6.38
C ALA A 166 2.80 19.08 7.20
N LEU A 167 3.37 17.88 7.04
CA LEU A 167 3.00 16.72 7.84
C LEU A 167 3.64 16.71 9.24
N GLY A 168 4.58 17.63 9.53
CA GLY A 168 5.28 17.70 10.81
C GLY A 168 6.11 16.44 11.08
N LEU A 169 6.69 15.84 10.03
CA LEU A 169 7.47 14.62 10.17
C LEU A 169 8.76 14.92 10.96
N ARG A 170 9.14 13.99 11.84
CA ARG A 170 10.32 14.08 12.71
C ARG A 170 11.08 12.76 12.71
N GLY A 171 12.37 12.81 13.03
CA GLY A 171 13.26 11.64 13.03
C GLY A 171 13.32 10.93 11.67
N TRP A 172 13.35 9.61 11.68
CA TRP A 172 13.43 8.79 10.45
C TRP A 172 12.23 8.98 9.50
N ARG A 173 11.06 9.42 10.00
CA ARG A 173 9.86 9.62 9.17
C ARG A 173 10.03 10.71 8.12
N VAL A 174 10.92 11.67 8.36
CA VAL A 174 11.27 12.71 7.38
C VAL A 174 11.79 12.08 6.08
N LEU A 175 12.45 10.92 6.16
CA LEU A 175 13.04 10.24 5.00
C LEU A 175 12.00 9.67 4.03
N LEU A 176 10.77 9.39 4.48
CA LEU A 176 9.73 8.75 3.66
C LEU A 176 9.42 9.52 2.35
N PRO A 177 9.08 10.82 2.38
CA PRO A 177 8.85 11.57 1.14
C PRO A 177 10.11 11.69 0.27
N PHE A 178 11.32 11.71 0.86
CA PHE A 178 12.56 11.79 0.10
C PHE A 178 12.92 10.47 -0.59
N VAL A 179 12.63 9.32 0.02
CA VAL A 179 12.79 8.01 -0.65
C VAL A 179 11.92 7.94 -1.90
N LEU A 180 10.66 8.39 -1.80
CA LEU A 180 9.78 8.47 -2.98
C LEU A 180 10.33 9.45 -4.02
N ALA A 181 10.85 10.60 -3.59
CA ALA A 181 11.45 11.56 -4.52
C ALA A 181 12.67 11.01 -5.25
N VAL A 182 13.52 10.25 -4.54
CA VAL A 182 14.65 9.53 -5.15
C VAL A 182 14.16 8.48 -6.13
N ALA A 183 13.13 7.71 -5.81
CA ALA A 183 12.56 6.73 -6.74
C ALA A 183 12.01 7.39 -8.02
N VAL A 184 11.30 8.52 -7.89
CA VAL A 184 10.82 9.31 -9.04
C VAL A 184 12.00 9.85 -9.86
N ALA A 185 13.03 10.37 -9.20
CA ALA A 185 14.23 10.90 -9.83
C ALA A 185 14.98 9.81 -10.63
N LEU A 186 15.21 8.64 -10.04
CA LEU A 186 15.85 7.49 -10.68
C LEU A 186 15.02 6.93 -11.83
N SER A 187 13.68 6.98 -11.74
CA SER A 187 12.82 6.52 -12.83
C SER A 187 13.11 7.24 -14.15
N ARG A 188 13.62 8.49 -14.11
CA ARG A 188 13.96 9.25 -15.32
C ARG A 188 15.22 8.74 -16.04
N ILE A 189 16.12 8.10 -15.31
CA ILE A 189 17.29 7.41 -15.89
C ILE A 189 16.82 6.06 -16.44
N ALA A 190 15.98 5.34 -15.67
CA ALA A 190 15.44 4.04 -16.07
C ALA A 190 14.63 4.09 -17.38
N VAL A 191 13.78 5.11 -17.57
CA VAL A 191 13.02 5.27 -18.83
C VAL A 191 13.84 5.85 -19.99
N GLY A 192 15.13 6.13 -19.78
CA GLY A 192 16.02 6.66 -20.81
C GLY A 192 15.85 8.15 -21.11
N ALA A 193 15.21 8.92 -20.21
CA ALA A 193 14.82 10.30 -20.49
C ALA A 193 15.85 11.37 -20.09
N HIS A 194 16.70 11.11 -19.10
CA HIS A 194 17.61 12.10 -18.52
C HIS A 194 18.95 11.50 -18.11
N TRP A 195 19.99 12.32 -18.17
CA TRP A 195 21.30 12.00 -17.63
C TRP A 195 21.31 12.07 -16.09
N PRO A 196 22.21 11.33 -15.40
CA PRO A 196 22.42 11.46 -13.96
C PRO A 196 22.66 12.91 -13.51
N ALA A 197 23.44 13.69 -14.27
CA ALA A 197 23.66 15.11 -14.01
C ALA A 197 22.35 15.93 -13.97
N ASP A 198 21.43 15.71 -14.92
CA ASP A 198 20.14 16.40 -14.99
C ASP A 198 19.29 16.12 -13.74
N VAL A 199 19.35 14.87 -13.28
CA VAL A 199 18.57 14.37 -12.15
C VAL A 199 19.10 14.95 -10.83
N LEU A 200 20.42 14.99 -10.65
CA LEU A 200 21.05 15.60 -9.48
C LEU A 200 20.77 17.11 -9.42
N ALA A 201 21.00 17.82 -10.53
CA ALA A 201 20.72 19.26 -10.60
C ALA A 201 19.24 19.57 -10.38
N GLY A 202 18.35 18.78 -10.99
CA GLY A 202 16.90 18.88 -10.78
C GLY A 202 16.51 18.66 -9.33
N ALA A 203 17.01 17.60 -8.68
CA ALA A 203 16.74 17.32 -7.28
C ALA A 203 17.24 18.45 -6.35
N GLY A 204 18.44 18.97 -6.60
CA GLY A 204 19.00 20.10 -5.85
C GLY A 204 18.12 21.36 -5.96
N LEU A 205 17.73 21.74 -7.18
CA LEU A 205 16.78 22.84 -7.40
C LEU A 205 15.43 22.58 -6.73
N GLY A 206 14.94 21.34 -6.79
CA GLY A 206 13.69 20.93 -6.16
C GLY A 206 13.67 21.16 -4.65
N LEU A 207 14.72 20.71 -3.96
CA LEU A 207 14.89 20.95 -2.52
C LEU A 207 14.90 22.46 -2.21
N GLY A 208 15.68 23.24 -2.98
CA GLY A 208 15.73 24.70 -2.81
C GLY A 208 14.37 25.38 -3.03
N VAL A 209 13.64 25.00 -4.08
CA VAL A 209 12.29 25.52 -4.39
C VAL A 209 11.31 25.16 -3.28
N GLY A 210 11.35 23.93 -2.76
CA GLY A 210 10.49 23.50 -1.65
C GLY A 210 10.77 24.26 -0.35
N LEU A 211 12.05 24.51 -0.03
CA LEU A 211 12.43 25.28 1.16
C LEU A 211 12.05 26.75 1.02
N LEU A 212 12.27 27.33 -0.17
CA LEU A 212 11.88 28.72 -0.46
C LEU A 212 10.36 28.87 -0.40
N SER A 213 9.61 27.96 -0.99
CA SER A 213 8.15 28.03 -0.99
C SER A 213 7.55 27.94 0.41
N LEU A 214 8.15 27.13 1.30
CA LEU A 214 7.77 27.08 2.72
C LEU A 214 8.07 28.40 3.44
N ARG A 215 9.23 29.02 3.18
CA ARG A 215 9.56 30.35 3.75
C ARG A 215 8.59 31.43 3.29
N LEU A 216 8.26 31.45 2.00
CA LEU A 216 7.30 32.41 1.43
C LEU A 216 5.89 32.16 1.96
N ALA A 217 5.46 30.90 2.07
CA ALA A 217 4.17 30.53 2.65
C ALA A 217 4.05 30.91 4.13
N ALA A 218 5.14 30.83 4.90
CA ALA A 218 5.18 31.31 6.28
C ALA A 218 5.13 32.85 6.35
N ARG A 219 5.81 33.54 5.43
CA ARG A 219 5.84 35.00 5.37
C ARG A 219 4.52 35.63 4.91
N TRP A 220 3.81 34.95 4.01
CA TRP A 220 2.53 35.37 3.43
C TRP A 220 1.47 34.27 3.59
N PRO A 221 0.78 34.24 4.74
CA PRO A 221 -0.28 33.27 5.00
C PRO A 221 -1.49 33.48 4.08
N ALA A 222 -1.90 32.44 3.36
CA ALA A 222 -3.10 32.45 2.54
C ALA A 222 -4.33 31.99 3.34
N ALA A 223 -4.85 32.85 4.22
CA ALA A 223 -6.00 32.53 5.09
C ALA A 223 -7.25 32.11 4.30
N TRP A 224 -7.43 32.66 3.08
CA TRP A 224 -8.54 32.35 2.18
C TRP A 224 -8.63 30.85 1.82
N LEU A 225 -7.51 30.12 1.81
CA LEU A 225 -7.48 28.67 1.57
C LEU A 225 -8.34 27.91 2.59
N GLY A 226 -8.53 28.46 3.80
CA GLY A 226 -9.37 27.86 4.84
C GLY A 226 -10.86 28.16 4.74
N THR A 227 -11.26 29.08 3.85
CA THR A 227 -12.67 29.47 3.71
C THR A 227 -13.45 28.45 2.88
N ALA A 228 -14.78 28.42 3.01
CA ALA A 228 -15.64 27.56 2.19
C ALA A 228 -15.44 27.83 0.69
N ASN A 229 -15.37 29.10 0.29
CA ASN A 229 -15.13 29.48 -1.11
C ASN A 229 -13.73 29.07 -1.58
N GLY A 230 -12.70 29.20 -0.74
CA GLY A 230 -11.35 28.71 -1.05
C GLY A 230 -11.31 27.19 -1.27
N GLN A 231 -11.98 26.42 -0.41
CA GLN A 231 -12.07 24.97 -0.56
C GLN A 231 -12.86 24.54 -1.82
N ARG A 232 -13.93 25.27 -2.17
CA ARG A 232 -14.66 25.06 -3.43
C ARG A 232 -13.79 25.38 -4.65
N GLY A 233 -13.04 26.48 -4.62
CA GLY A 233 -12.08 26.82 -5.68
C GLY A 233 -10.99 25.75 -5.87
N LEU A 234 -10.46 25.22 -4.77
CA LEU A 234 -9.50 24.11 -4.81
C LEU A 234 -10.11 22.81 -5.36
N ALA A 235 -11.39 22.55 -5.09
CA ALA A 235 -12.09 21.38 -5.65
C ALA A 235 -12.22 21.49 -7.18
N VAL A 236 -12.55 22.68 -7.68
CA VAL A 236 -12.58 22.97 -9.13
C VAL A 236 -11.19 22.80 -9.75
N LEU A 237 -10.15 23.28 -9.07
CA LEU A 237 -8.76 23.06 -9.49
C LEU A 237 -8.40 21.57 -9.52
N GLU A 238 -8.76 20.79 -8.49
CA GLU A 238 -8.55 19.33 -8.46
C GLU A 238 -9.23 18.64 -9.66
N TRP A 239 -10.45 19.04 -10.03
CA TRP A 239 -11.13 18.52 -11.21
C TRP A 239 -10.45 18.90 -12.52
N GLY A 240 -10.02 20.16 -12.67
CA GLY A 240 -9.27 20.58 -13.84
C GLY A 240 -7.94 19.82 -13.99
N LEU A 241 -7.23 19.62 -12.89
CA LEU A 241 -5.99 18.83 -12.85
C LEU A 241 -6.25 17.34 -13.11
N ALA A 242 -7.35 16.78 -12.60
CA ALA A 242 -7.74 15.40 -12.87
C ALA A 242 -8.00 15.17 -14.36
N VAL A 243 -8.75 16.07 -15.01
CA VAL A 243 -8.97 16.03 -16.46
C VAL A 243 -7.64 16.17 -17.19
N ALA A 244 -6.80 17.13 -16.80
CA ALA A 244 -5.48 17.31 -17.39
C ALA A 244 -4.62 16.03 -17.29
N VAL A 245 -4.55 15.40 -16.11
CA VAL A 245 -3.84 14.13 -15.92
C VAL A 245 -4.44 13.03 -16.78
N ALA A 246 -5.76 12.94 -16.96
CA ALA A 246 -6.39 11.92 -17.79
C ALA A 246 -6.05 12.05 -19.29
N VAL A 247 -5.97 13.27 -19.81
CA VAL A 247 -5.79 13.52 -21.26
C VAL A 247 -4.35 13.81 -21.66
N LEU A 248 -3.44 14.04 -20.71
CA LEU A 248 -2.06 14.39 -21.01
C LEU A 248 -1.36 13.24 -21.76
N PRO A 249 -0.76 13.48 -22.94
CA PRO A 249 0.04 12.49 -23.63
C PRO A 249 1.37 12.31 -22.89
N THR A 250 1.45 11.32 -22.01
CA THR A 250 2.64 11.06 -21.18
C THR A 250 3.77 10.36 -21.93
N GLY A 251 3.48 9.79 -23.11
CA GLY A 251 4.42 8.95 -23.85
C GLY A 251 4.71 7.60 -23.17
N LEU A 252 3.96 7.25 -22.12
CA LEU A 252 4.19 6.07 -21.29
C LEU A 252 2.91 5.20 -21.23
N PRO A 253 2.59 4.43 -22.29
CA PRO A 253 1.37 3.64 -22.34
C PRO A 253 1.29 2.61 -21.20
N VAL A 254 2.44 2.03 -20.81
CA VAL A 254 2.56 1.11 -19.67
C VAL A 254 2.16 1.73 -18.33
N ALA A 255 2.15 3.06 -18.22
CA ALA A 255 1.80 3.80 -17.02
C ALA A 255 0.35 4.33 -17.04
N ALA A 256 -0.41 4.06 -18.11
CA ALA A 256 -1.80 4.50 -18.23
C ALA A 256 -2.67 4.10 -17.03
N PRO A 257 -2.58 2.88 -16.46
CA PRO A 257 -3.38 2.52 -15.28
C PRO A 257 -3.19 3.49 -14.10
N LEU A 258 -1.95 3.90 -13.81
CA LEU A 258 -1.68 4.84 -12.74
C LEU A 258 -2.15 6.27 -13.09
N GLN A 259 -1.98 6.69 -14.35
CA GLN A 259 -2.45 7.98 -14.84
C GLN A 259 -3.96 8.14 -14.62
N TRP A 260 -4.76 7.16 -15.05
CA TRP A 260 -6.21 7.15 -14.85
C TRP A 260 -6.60 7.04 -13.37
N THR A 261 -5.84 6.27 -12.58
CA THR A 261 -6.05 6.18 -11.13
C THR A 261 -5.87 7.54 -10.45
N LEU A 262 -4.80 8.28 -10.79
CA LEU A 262 -4.55 9.61 -10.24
C LEU A 262 -5.64 10.61 -10.65
N ALA A 263 -6.04 10.61 -11.93
CA ALA A 263 -7.14 11.44 -12.42
C ALA A 263 -8.42 11.16 -11.63
N PHE A 264 -8.79 9.89 -11.49
CA PHE A 264 -9.98 9.49 -10.76
C PHE A 264 -9.94 9.87 -9.28
N LEU A 265 -8.81 9.63 -8.60
CA LEU A 265 -8.59 10.09 -7.22
C LEU A 265 -8.75 11.61 -7.08
N GLY A 266 -8.28 12.35 -8.09
CA GLY A 266 -8.50 13.79 -8.18
C GLY A 266 -9.98 14.19 -8.25
N VAL A 267 -10.76 13.50 -9.09
CA VAL A 267 -12.22 13.72 -9.20
C VAL A 267 -12.92 13.48 -7.86
N CYS A 268 -12.65 12.33 -7.24
CA CYS A 268 -13.28 11.99 -5.97
C CYS A 268 -12.80 12.89 -4.83
N SER A 269 -11.51 13.29 -4.82
CA SER A 269 -10.98 14.23 -3.84
C SER A 269 -11.68 15.58 -3.95
N GLY A 270 -11.80 16.12 -5.16
CA GLY A 270 -12.51 17.37 -5.42
C GLY A 270 -13.98 17.31 -5.00
N LEU A 271 -14.68 16.21 -5.31
CA LEU A 271 -16.07 16.02 -4.88
C LEU A 271 -16.20 16.00 -3.36
N SER A 272 -15.30 15.30 -2.68
CA SER A 272 -15.27 15.27 -1.22
C SER A 272 -14.97 16.67 -0.66
N ARG A 273 -14.01 17.40 -1.21
CA ARG A 273 -13.68 18.76 -0.78
C ARG A 273 -14.84 19.73 -0.97
N TRP A 274 -15.51 19.67 -2.12
CA TRP A 274 -16.69 20.48 -2.43
C TRP A 274 -17.81 20.28 -1.42
N ARG A 275 -18.13 19.01 -1.10
CA ARG A 275 -19.22 18.66 -0.16
C ARG A 275 -18.97 19.13 1.27
N HIS A 276 -17.70 19.15 1.70
CA HIS A 276 -17.32 19.51 3.07
C HIS A 276 -16.80 20.95 3.17
N ALA A 277 -16.92 21.75 2.11
CA ALA A 277 -16.51 23.14 2.12
C ALA A 277 -17.37 23.95 3.11
N GLY A 278 -16.78 24.30 4.27
CA GLY A 278 -17.44 25.04 5.35
C GLY A 278 -17.91 24.17 6.54
N ALA A 279 -17.74 22.84 6.47
CA ALA A 279 -18.02 21.98 7.61
C ALA A 279 -16.89 22.07 8.67
N PRO A 280 -17.20 22.08 9.98
CA PRO A 280 -16.19 21.98 11.02
C PRO A 280 -15.39 20.68 10.87
N ALA A 281 -14.10 20.71 11.19
CA ALA A 281 -13.22 19.55 11.04
C ALA A 281 -13.61 18.42 12.02
N GLY A 282 -14.49 17.51 11.59
CA GLY A 282 -14.95 16.36 12.36
C GLY A 282 -15.29 15.17 11.46
N THR A 283 -15.06 13.96 12.00
CA THR A 283 -15.48 12.58 11.64
C THR A 283 -15.72 12.14 10.18
N ASP A 284 -16.25 12.96 9.27
CA ASP A 284 -16.56 12.59 7.87
C ASP A 284 -15.30 12.37 6.99
N GLN A 285 -14.13 12.78 7.47
CA GLN A 285 -12.85 12.49 6.82
C GLN A 285 -12.52 10.99 6.77
N ALA A 286 -13.13 10.16 7.63
CA ALA A 286 -12.93 8.70 7.62
C ALA A 286 -13.59 8.04 6.40
N VAL A 287 -14.78 8.52 5.99
CA VAL A 287 -15.52 7.97 4.84
C VAL A 287 -14.82 8.35 3.53
N ALA A 288 -14.32 9.58 3.40
CA ALA A 288 -13.52 9.99 2.25
C ALA A 288 -12.21 9.20 2.10
N ARG A 289 -11.61 8.75 3.23
CA ARG A 289 -10.43 7.87 3.25
C ARG A 289 -10.74 6.42 2.87
N LEU A 290 -12.01 6.00 2.93
CA LEU A 290 -12.47 4.64 2.61
C LEU A 290 -12.99 4.49 1.19
N VAL A 291 -13.65 5.53 0.69
CA VAL A 291 -14.34 5.52 -0.61
C VAL A 291 -13.35 5.73 -1.76
N LEU A 292 -12.37 6.63 -1.63
CA LEU A 292 -11.37 6.89 -2.68
C LEU A 292 -10.56 5.65 -3.08
N PRO A 293 -9.99 4.91 -2.11
CA PRO A 293 -9.24 3.71 -2.43
C PRO A 293 -10.16 2.63 -3.04
N SER A 294 -11.35 2.42 -2.47
CA SER A 294 -12.30 1.38 -2.93
C SER A 294 -12.79 1.64 -4.35
N LEU A 295 -12.99 2.92 -4.71
CA LEU A 295 -13.36 3.33 -6.05
C LEU A 295 -12.15 3.27 -7.02
N ALA A 296 -10.93 3.61 -6.58
CA ALA A 296 -9.72 3.43 -7.37
C ALA A 296 -9.44 1.95 -7.67
N ALA A 297 -9.71 1.06 -6.70
CA ALA A 297 -9.60 -0.37 -6.86
C ALA A 297 -10.69 -0.93 -7.80
N GLY A 298 -11.93 -0.42 -7.68
CA GLY A 298 -13.01 -0.70 -8.64
C GLY A 298 -12.72 -0.21 -10.06
N LEU A 299 -12.04 0.93 -10.21
CA LEU A 299 -11.64 1.45 -11.52
C LEU A 299 -10.48 0.66 -12.12
N LEU A 300 -9.48 0.27 -11.32
CA LEU A 300 -8.39 -0.62 -11.75
C LEU A 300 -8.95 -1.97 -12.23
N LEU A 301 -9.91 -2.52 -11.49
CA LEU A 301 -10.65 -3.72 -11.87
C LEU A 301 -11.42 -3.52 -13.18
N ALA A 302 -12.14 -2.41 -13.33
CA ALA A 302 -12.87 -2.08 -14.57
C ALA A 302 -11.92 -1.85 -15.77
N MET A 303 -10.73 -1.32 -15.53
CA MET A 303 -9.71 -1.11 -16.56
C MET A 303 -9.05 -2.42 -17.00
N LEU A 304 -8.74 -3.33 -16.08
CA LEU A 304 -8.29 -4.69 -16.42
C LEU A 304 -9.33 -5.42 -17.28
N LEU A 305 -10.61 -5.24 -16.99
CA LEU A 305 -11.70 -5.85 -17.76
C LEU A 305 -11.89 -5.24 -19.17
N ARG A 306 -11.36 -4.03 -19.44
CA ARG A 306 -11.58 -3.28 -20.70
C ARG A 306 -10.69 -3.73 -21.86
N GLU A 307 -9.54 -4.38 -21.61
CA GLU A 307 -8.64 -4.88 -22.67
C GLU A 307 -9.04 -6.26 -23.25
N GLY A 308 -10.35 -6.56 -23.32
CA GLY A 308 -10.84 -7.85 -23.83
C GLY A 308 -10.76 -9.01 -22.83
N MET A 309 -10.29 -8.76 -21.60
CA MET A 309 -10.24 -9.75 -20.52
C MET A 309 -11.63 -10.22 -20.07
N GLY A 310 -12.68 -9.43 -20.24
CA GLY A 310 -14.05 -9.85 -19.86
C GLY A 310 -14.54 -11.09 -20.62
N ALA A 311 -14.27 -11.17 -21.93
CA ALA A 311 -14.62 -12.34 -22.72
C ALA A 311 -13.80 -13.57 -22.31
N GLN A 312 -12.50 -13.40 -22.08
CA GLN A 312 -11.60 -14.47 -21.66
C GLN A 312 -11.89 -14.96 -20.24
N LEU A 313 -12.29 -14.05 -19.34
CA LEU A 313 -12.77 -14.38 -18.00
C LEU A 313 -14.02 -15.26 -18.07
N LEU A 314 -15.01 -14.87 -18.90
CA LEU A 314 -16.22 -15.67 -19.11
C LEU A 314 -15.89 -17.04 -19.72
N THR A 315 -14.95 -17.11 -20.66
CA THR A 315 -14.47 -18.38 -21.23
C THR A 315 -13.76 -19.25 -20.19
N ALA A 316 -12.87 -18.68 -19.37
CA ALA A 316 -12.18 -19.40 -18.29
C ALA A 316 -13.17 -19.91 -17.24
N LEU A 317 -14.14 -19.08 -16.84
CA LEU A 317 -15.20 -19.48 -15.91
C LEU A 317 -16.05 -20.63 -16.47
N ALA A 318 -16.33 -20.64 -17.78
CA ALA A 318 -17.07 -21.72 -18.44
C ALA A 318 -16.31 -23.05 -18.50
N GLN A 319 -14.97 -23.03 -18.39
CA GLN A 319 -14.14 -24.24 -18.39
C GLN A 319 -14.09 -24.94 -17.01
N VAL A 320 -14.49 -24.24 -15.93
CA VAL A 320 -14.44 -24.80 -14.58
C VAL A 320 -15.69 -25.66 -14.33
N PRO A 321 -15.52 -26.93 -13.91
CA PRO A 321 -16.66 -27.77 -13.57
C PRO A 321 -17.51 -27.16 -12.44
N LEU A 322 -18.84 -27.25 -12.57
CA LEU A 322 -19.76 -26.65 -11.59
C LEU A 322 -19.54 -27.14 -10.15
N TRP A 323 -19.05 -28.37 -9.96
CA TRP A 323 -18.73 -28.93 -8.64
C TRP A 323 -17.52 -28.27 -7.96
N ALA A 324 -16.62 -27.64 -8.72
CA ALA A 324 -15.39 -27.07 -8.19
C ALA A 324 -15.67 -25.81 -7.34
N TRP A 325 -16.68 -25.03 -7.70
CA TRP A 325 -17.07 -23.81 -6.98
C TRP A 325 -17.58 -24.07 -5.55
N PRO A 326 -18.58 -24.94 -5.30
CA PRO A 326 -19.01 -25.23 -3.93
C PRO A 326 -17.91 -25.92 -3.12
N LEU A 327 -17.10 -26.79 -3.74
CA LEU A 327 -15.94 -27.39 -3.07
C LEU A 327 -14.91 -26.33 -2.65
N ALA A 328 -14.64 -25.35 -3.52
CA ALA A 328 -13.73 -24.26 -3.21
C ALA A 328 -14.25 -23.38 -2.07
N VAL A 329 -15.54 -23.02 -2.10
CA VAL A 329 -16.18 -22.27 -1.00
C VAL A 329 -16.12 -23.05 0.31
N ALA A 330 -16.42 -24.36 0.29
CA ALA A 330 -16.33 -25.21 1.47
C ALA A 330 -14.90 -25.31 2.02
N GLY A 331 -13.90 -25.43 1.15
CA GLY A 331 -12.49 -25.44 1.54
C GLY A 331 -12.03 -24.10 2.13
N LEU A 332 -12.47 -22.96 1.56
CA LEU A 332 -12.23 -21.63 2.13
C LEU A 332 -12.89 -21.49 3.52
N TRP A 333 -14.13 -21.96 3.69
CA TRP A 333 -14.78 -22.00 5.00
C TRP A 333 -14.04 -22.89 6.00
N GLY A 334 -13.53 -24.04 5.56
CA GLY A 334 -12.65 -24.89 6.36
C GLY A 334 -11.42 -24.13 6.86
N SER A 335 -10.78 -23.34 5.99
CA SER A 335 -9.64 -22.50 6.39
C SER A 335 -10.03 -21.46 7.46
N TYR A 336 -11.22 -20.88 7.34
CA TYR A 336 -11.76 -19.93 8.33
C TYR A 336 -12.02 -20.60 9.67
N GLY A 337 -12.54 -21.83 9.66
CA GLY A 337 -12.74 -22.66 10.85
C GLY A 337 -11.43 -22.97 11.57
N LEU A 338 -10.36 -23.34 10.83
CA LEU A 338 -9.05 -23.61 11.41
C LEU A 338 -8.44 -22.36 12.07
N ARG A 339 -8.61 -21.17 11.46
CA ARG A 339 -8.20 -19.89 12.07
C ARG A 339 -9.01 -19.55 13.32
N ALA A 340 -10.31 -19.76 13.29
CA ALA A 340 -11.18 -19.53 14.44
C ALA A 340 -10.85 -20.47 15.61
N GLU A 341 -10.56 -21.74 15.32
CA GLU A 341 -10.16 -22.72 16.34
C GLU A 341 -8.81 -22.34 16.98
N ARG A 342 -7.85 -21.86 16.17
CA ARG A 342 -6.57 -21.34 16.68
C ARG A 342 -6.78 -20.17 17.63
N LEU A 343 -7.68 -19.24 17.28
CA LEU A 343 -8.05 -18.11 18.13
C LEU A 343 -8.71 -18.55 19.44
N ARG A 344 -9.67 -19.49 19.37
CA ARG A 344 -10.38 -20.03 20.53
C ARG A 344 -9.41 -20.67 21.53
N ARG A 345 -8.41 -21.40 21.04
CA ARG A 345 -7.40 -22.07 21.88
C ARG A 345 -6.47 -21.08 22.58
N GLU A 346 -5.99 -20.07 21.86
CA GLU A 346 -5.13 -19.04 22.44
C GLU A 346 -5.84 -18.36 23.61
N TRP A 347 -7.04 -17.84 23.37
CA TRP A 347 -7.78 -17.12 24.41
C TRP A 347 -8.37 -18.03 25.49
N GLY A 348 -8.70 -19.29 25.16
CA GLY A 348 -9.09 -20.27 26.17
C GLY A 348 -7.95 -20.57 27.15
N THR A 349 -6.71 -20.64 26.65
CA THR A 349 -5.52 -20.89 27.50
C THR A 349 -5.14 -19.65 28.30
N TRP A 350 -5.18 -18.48 27.67
CA TRP A 350 -4.96 -17.20 28.36
C TRP A 350 -6.03 -16.94 29.44
N GLY A 351 -7.29 -17.21 29.15
CA GLY A 351 -8.40 -17.01 30.09
C GLY A 351 -8.28 -17.87 31.34
N ARG A 352 -7.96 -19.16 31.19
CA ARG A 352 -7.72 -20.06 32.33
C ARG A 352 -6.61 -19.58 33.28
N THR A 353 -5.62 -18.85 32.76
CA THR A 353 -4.46 -18.40 33.53
C THR A 353 -4.63 -17.00 34.11
N HIS A 354 -5.27 -16.07 33.39
CA HIS A 354 -5.33 -14.65 33.77
C HIS A 354 -6.71 -14.19 34.24
N ARG A 355 -7.79 -14.85 33.80
CA ARG A 355 -9.17 -14.48 34.12
C ARG A 355 -10.10 -15.71 34.15
N PRO A 356 -9.96 -16.60 35.15
CA PRO A 356 -10.67 -17.88 35.20
C PRO A 356 -12.21 -17.74 35.25
N GLU A 357 -12.72 -16.65 35.82
CA GLU A 357 -14.15 -16.37 35.92
C GLU A 357 -14.72 -15.61 34.71
N ALA A 358 -13.86 -15.09 33.82
CA ALA A 358 -14.31 -14.31 32.68
C ALA A 358 -14.70 -15.22 31.52
N ARG A 359 -15.80 -14.87 30.84
CA ARG A 359 -16.20 -15.54 29.59
C ARG A 359 -15.13 -15.33 28.51
N MET A 360 -14.58 -16.42 28.02
CA MET A 360 -13.68 -16.44 26.86
C MET A 360 -14.44 -16.70 25.55
N PRO A 361 -13.86 -16.36 24.38
CA PRO A 361 -14.48 -16.63 23.10
C PRO A 361 -14.78 -18.13 22.91
N SER A 362 -16.04 -18.45 22.64
CA SER A 362 -16.43 -19.78 22.15
C SER A 362 -15.98 -19.98 20.69
N LEU A 363 -16.22 -21.18 20.13
CA LEU A 363 -15.92 -21.42 18.71
C LEU A 363 -16.74 -20.49 17.79
N SER A 364 -18.04 -20.31 18.07
CA SER A 364 -18.90 -19.42 17.28
C SER A 364 -18.47 -17.96 17.40
N ASP A 365 -18.12 -17.52 18.61
CA ASP A 365 -17.58 -16.18 18.86
C ASP A 365 -16.28 -15.96 18.07
N SER A 366 -15.42 -16.97 18.02
CA SER A 366 -14.13 -16.91 17.31
C SER A 366 -14.33 -16.88 15.79
N VAL A 367 -15.33 -17.60 15.27
CA VAL A 367 -15.72 -17.55 13.85
C VAL A 367 -16.24 -16.15 13.50
N ASP A 368 -17.21 -15.58 14.24
CA ASP A 368 -17.70 -14.22 13.96
C ASP A 368 -16.58 -13.17 14.06
N LEU A 369 -15.72 -13.28 15.08
CA LEU A 369 -14.61 -12.36 15.27
C LEU A 369 -13.65 -12.42 14.08
N PHE A 370 -13.23 -13.62 13.68
CA PHE A 370 -12.36 -13.81 12.52
C PHE A 370 -13.00 -13.30 11.24
N LEU A 371 -14.27 -13.64 10.96
CA LEU A 371 -14.95 -13.21 9.73
C LEU A 371 -15.11 -11.69 9.69
N THR A 372 -15.45 -11.06 10.81
CA THR A 372 -15.56 -9.60 10.92
C THR A 372 -14.21 -8.92 10.70
N HIS A 373 -13.16 -9.46 11.31
CA HIS A 373 -11.79 -8.99 11.13
C HIS A 373 -11.32 -9.14 9.67
N ASN A 374 -11.58 -10.29 9.05
CA ASN A 374 -11.20 -10.56 7.67
C ASN A 374 -11.93 -9.62 6.69
N ALA A 375 -13.21 -9.36 6.90
CA ALA A 375 -13.94 -8.36 6.14
C ALA A 375 -13.38 -6.94 6.35
N ALA A 376 -13.04 -6.57 7.59
CA ALA A 376 -12.42 -5.28 7.88
C ALA A 376 -11.05 -5.10 7.21
N LEU A 377 -10.26 -6.17 7.09
CA LEU A 377 -8.98 -6.14 6.34
C LEU A 377 -9.17 -5.86 4.86
N LEU A 378 -10.24 -6.36 4.26
CA LEU A 378 -10.54 -6.15 2.84
C LEU A 378 -11.10 -4.76 2.56
N LEU A 379 -11.96 -4.25 3.46
CA LEU A 379 -12.69 -3.00 3.27
C LEU A 379 -11.92 -1.76 3.73
N LEU A 380 -11.02 -1.88 4.71
CA LEU A 380 -10.28 -0.73 5.27
C LEU A 380 -8.91 -0.57 4.58
N PRO A 381 -8.48 0.67 4.24
CA PRO A 381 -7.24 0.91 3.52
C PRO A 381 -5.99 0.60 4.38
N MET A 382 -4.85 0.32 3.72
CA MET A 382 -3.53 0.22 4.35
C MET A 382 -3.47 -0.77 5.52
N ARG A 383 -4.19 -1.90 5.43
CA ARG A 383 -4.32 -2.90 6.51
C ARG A 383 -4.78 -2.30 7.84
N ALA A 384 -5.46 -1.14 7.83
CA ALA A 384 -6.05 -0.54 9.03
C ALA A 384 -7.08 -1.48 9.70
N GLY A 385 -7.64 -2.43 8.94
CA GLY A 385 -8.46 -3.53 9.45
C GLY A 385 -7.75 -4.43 10.48
N GLU A 386 -6.42 -4.43 10.54
CA GLU A 386 -5.67 -5.15 11.58
C GLU A 386 -6.03 -4.64 12.98
N ALA A 387 -6.36 -3.36 13.13
CA ALA A 387 -6.80 -2.77 14.39
C ALA A 387 -8.21 -3.24 14.82
N GLY A 388 -8.98 -3.83 13.90
CA GLY A 388 -10.30 -4.40 14.20
C GLY A 388 -10.22 -5.57 15.18
N TYR A 389 -9.19 -6.41 15.07
CA TYR A 389 -8.96 -7.55 15.97
C TYR A 389 -8.82 -7.15 17.45
N PRO A 390 -7.84 -6.31 17.85
CA PRO A 390 -7.68 -5.94 19.25
C PRO A 390 -8.88 -5.16 19.79
N TRP A 391 -9.53 -4.35 18.95
CA TRP A 391 -10.74 -3.61 19.31
C TRP A 391 -11.94 -4.54 19.60
N LEU A 392 -12.19 -5.55 18.77
CA LEU A 392 -13.28 -6.51 18.96
C LEU A 392 -13.08 -7.34 20.23
N LEU A 393 -11.86 -7.83 20.47
CA LEU A 393 -11.52 -8.59 21.67
C LEU A 393 -11.70 -7.75 22.94
N HIS A 394 -11.24 -6.49 22.91
CA HIS A 394 -11.41 -5.59 24.03
C HIS A 394 -12.89 -5.29 24.32
N ARG A 395 -13.66 -4.97 23.28
CA ARG A 395 -15.07 -4.59 23.44
C ARG A 395 -15.98 -5.76 23.85
N ARG A 396 -15.73 -6.96 23.34
CA ARG A 396 -16.64 -8.12 23.55
C ARG A 396 -16.25 -8.99 24.75
N PHE A 397 -14.96 -9.06 25.08
CA PHE A 397 -14.44 -9.97 26.11
C PHE A 397 -13.60 -9.26 27.17
N GLY A 398 -13.49 -7.92 27.10
CA GLY A 398 -12.72 -7.13 28.05
C GLY A 398 -11.21 -7.38 28.01
N ILE A 399 -10.69 -8.03 26.97
CA ILE A 399 -9.26 -8.38 26.86
C ILE A 399 -8.43 -7.09 26.73
N PRO A 400 -7.31 -6.94 27.46
CA PRO A 400 -6.46 -5.76 27.34
C PRO A 400 -5.94 -5.54 25.91
N VAL A 401 -6.00 -4.31 25.41
CA VAL A 401 -5.56 -3.95 24.05
C VAL A 401 -4.09 -4.33 23.82
N ALA A 402 -3.23 -4.13 24.81
CA ALA A 402 -1.82 -4.51 24.71
C ALA A 402 -1.64 -6.02 24.46
N GLU A 403 -2.46 -6.86 25.11
CA GLU A 403 -2.38 -8.31 24.99
C GLU A 403 -2.94 -8.81 23.67
N SER A 404 -4.03 -8.21 23.19
CA SER A 404 -4.58 -8.53 21.88
C SER A 404 -3.70 -8.03 20.72
N VAL A 405 -2.95 -6.94 20.90
CA VAL A 405 -1.92 -6.51 19.94
C VAL A 405 -0.75 -7.51 19.89
N ARG A 406 -0.28 -8.01 21.04
CA ARG A 406 0.76 -9.06 21.09
C ARG A 406 0.30 -10.34 20.39
N SER A 407 -0.94 -10.75 20.66
CA SER A 407 -1.60 -11.86 19.97
C SER A 407 -1.61 -11.64 18.45
N LEU A 408 -2.02 -10.48 17.98
CA LEU A 408 -2.05 -10.16 16.56
C LEU A 408 -0.66 -10.26 15.91
N VAL A 409 0.35 -9.67 16.53
CA VAL A 409 1.75 -9.73 16.04
C VAL A 409 2.21 -11.18 15.96
N TRP A 410 1.92 -11.98 16.99
CA TRP A 410 2.26 -13.40 16.99
C TRP A 410 1.56 -14.17 15.87
N LEU A 411 0.25 -13.98 15.71
CA LEU A 411 -0.53 -14.64 14.67
C LEU A 411 0.02 -14.33 13.27
N ARG A 412 0.39 -13.07 13.03
CA ARG A 412 0.99 -12.60 11.77
C ARG A 412 2.39 -13.14 11.52
N LEU A 413 3.21 -13.23 12.57
CA LEU A 413 4.54 -13.83 12.45
C LEU A 413 4.46 -15.31 12.07
N GLN A 414 3.58 -16.07 12.73
CA GLN A 414 3.34 -17.47 12.40
C GLN A 414 2.83 -17.62 10.96
N ASP A 415 1.85 -16.80 10.55
CA ASP A 415 1.32 -16.83 9.18
C ASP A 415 2.41 -16.52 8.14
N ALA A 416 3.24 -15.49 8.38
CA ALA A 416 4.32 -15.11 7.48
C ALA A 416 5.39 -16.20 7.35
N LEU A 417 5.76 -16.84 8.46
CA LEU A 417 6.74 -17.93 8.48
C LEU A 417 6.22 -19.15 7.73
N VAL A 418 5.00 -19.60 8.02
CA VAL A 418 4.40 -20.75 7.33
C VAL A 418 4.27 -20.46 5.83
N LEU A 419 3.76 -19.29 5.47
CA LEU A 419 3.60 -18.91 4.07
C LEU A 419 4.95 -18.78 3.35
N ALA A 420 6.00 -18.27 4.00
CA ALA A 420 7.34 -18.21 3.43
C ALA A 420 7.93 -19.61 3.17
N LEU A 421 7.75 -20.55 4.11
CA LEU A 421 8.18 -21.95 3.92
C LEU A 421 7.42 -22.63 2.78
N LEU A 422 6.11 -22.43 2.69
CA LEU A 422 5.31 -22.92 1.56
C LEU A 422 5.68 -22.22 0.23
N GLY A 423 6.11 -20.96 0.31
CA GLY A 423 6.73 -20.18 -0.77
C GLY A 423 7.97 -20.84 -1.33
N LEU A 424 8.87 -21.30 -0.47
CA LEU A 424 10.05 -22.04 -0.91
C LEU A 424 9.68 -23.36 -1.61
N LEU A 425 8.61 -24.05 -1.18
CA LEU A 425 8.14 -25.26 -1.88
C LEU A 425 7.53 -24.95 -3.25
N GLY A 426 6.75 -23.88 -3.35
CA GLY A 426 6.07 -23.49 -4.59
C GLY A 426 6.98 -22.82 -5.61
N LEU A 427 7.82 -21.89 -5.18
CA LEU A 427 8.54 -20.96 -6.06
C LEU A 427 10.03 -21.27 -6.21
N ALA A 428 10.64 -22.10 -5.35
CA ALA A 428 12.07 -22.38 -5.53
C ALA A 428 12.32 -23.21 -6.81
N PRO A 429 13.38 -22.89 -7.57
CA PRO A 429 13.77 -23.69 -8.73
C PRO A 429 14.27 -25.08 -8.30
N GLY A 430 14.18 -26.05 -9.21
CA GLY A 430 14.70 -27.42 -9.01
C GLY A 430 13.63 -28.47 -8.68
N PRO A 431 14.01 -29.76 -8.57
CA PRO A 431 13.10 -30.87 -8.31
C PRO A 431 12.49 -30.83 -6.91
N ALA A 432 11.29 -31.41 -6.75
CA ALA A 432 10.51 -31.34 -5.52
C ALA A 432 11.27 -31.83 -4.26
N TRP A 433 12.09 -32.87 -4.39
CA TRP A 433 12.87 -33.42 -3.29
C TRP A 433 13.92 -32.43 -2.76
N LEU A 434 14.55 -31.61 -3.62
CA LEU A 434 15.49 -30.56 -3.20
C LEU A 434 14.77 -29.44 -2.45
N ARG A 435 13.56 -29.06 -2.89
CA ARG A 435 12.76 -28.04 -2.20
C ARG A 435 12.34 -28.52 -0.81
N LEU A 436 11.89 -29.77 -0.71
CA LEU A 436 11.54 -30.40 0.56
C LEU A 436 12.75 -30.49 1.51
N ALA A 437 13.91 -30.90 0.99
CA ALA A 437 15.15 -30.94 1.77
C ALA A 437 15.57 -29.54 2.23
N GLY A 438 15.46 -28.52 1.37
CA GLY A 438 15.77 -27.13 1.71
C GLY A 438 14.84 -26.57 2.79
N VAL A 439 13.54 -26.85 2.71
CA VAL A 439 12.58 -26.45 3.75
C VAL A 439 12.83 -27.21 5.05
N ALA A 440 13.09 -28.51 5.00
CA ALA A 440 13.44 -29.29 6.19
C ALA A 440 14.72 -28.76 6.86
N ALA A 441 15.76 -28.49 6.07
CA ALA A 441 17.01 -27.90 6.56
C ALA A 441 16.78 -26.51 7.18
N LEU A 442 15.96 -25.66 6.55
CA LEU A 442 15.61 -24.35 7.08
C LEU A 442 14.81 -24.46 8.38
N VAL A 443 13.84 -25.37 8.48
CA VAL A 443 13.08 -25.61 9.73
C VAL A 443 14.01 -26.08 10.84
N LEU A 444 14.90 -27.04 10.56
CA LEU A 444 15.89 -27.53 11.52
C LEU A 444 16.87 -26.41 11.93
N LEU A 445 17.31 -25.59 10.98
CA LEU A 445 18.16 -24.43 11.24
C LEU A 445 17.43 -23.41 12.12
N LEU A 446 16.20 -23.03 11.79
CA LEU A 446 15.41 -22.08 12.56
C LEU A 446 15.13 -22.63 13.97
N TRP A 447 14.79 -23.91 14.11
CA TRP A 447 14.60 -24.56 15.41
C TRP A 447 15.90 -24.57 16.23
N GLY A 448 17.03 -24.92 15.63
CA GLY A 448 18.31 -24.98 16.36
C GLY A 448 18.95 -23.62 16.65
N LEU A 449 18.85 -22.67 15.72
CA LEU A 449 19.56 -21.40 15.73
C LEU A 449 18.78 -20.28 16.42
N LEU A 450 17.47 -20.14 16.15
CA LEU A 450 16.67 -19.04 16.73
C LEU A 450 16.70 -19.02 18.26
N PRO A 451 16.58 -20.15 18.99
CA PRO A 451 16.63 -20.13 20.46
C PRO A 451 18.03 -19.78 21.00
N ARG A 452 19.09 -20.00 20.22
CA ARG A 452 20.47 -19.65 20.59
C ARG A 452 20.71 -18.15 20.35
N LEU A 453 20.35 -17.66 19.18
CA LEU A 453 20.41 -16.25 18.83
C LEU A 453 19.53 -15.41 19.76
N SER A 454 18.32 -15.87 20.08
CA SER A 454 17.42 -15.15 20.99
C SER A 454 17.99 -15.07 22.40
N ARG A 455 18.65 -16.13 22.88
CA ARG A 455 19.35 -16.14 24.17
C ARG A 455 20.52 -15.15 24.18
N GLN A 456 21.36 -15.17 23.13
CA GLN A 456 22.47 -14.22 22.99
C GLN A 456 21.98 -12.78 22.89
N LEU A 457 21.04 -12.45 22.00
CA LEU A 457 20.43 -11.13 21.90
C LEU A 457 19.84 -10.66 23.23
N GLY A 458 19.24 -11.58 23.97
CA GLY A 458 18.70 -11.31 25.29
C GLY A 458 19.74 -10.88 26.34
N GLN A 459 20.98 -11.38 26.25
CA GLN A 459 22.08 -10.98 27.13
C GLN A 459 22.50 -9.53 26.86
N TRP A 460 22.44 -9.07 25.61
CA TRP A 460 22.88 -7.73 25.19
C TRP A 460 21.74 -6.70 25.26
N TRP A 461 20.48 -7.17 25.21
CA TRP A 461 19.30 -6.32 25.23
C TRP A 461 18.22 -6.93 26.14
N PRO A 462 18.24 -6.64 27.47
CA PRO A 462 17.31 -7.24 28.45
C PRO A 462 15.83 -6.98 28.13
N ARG A 463 15.52 -5.86 27.48
CA ARG A 463 14.15 -5.54 27.02
C ARG A 463 13.62 -6.53 25.98
N TRP A 464 14.48 -7.23 25.24
CA TRP A 464 14.11 -8.24 24.23
C TRP A 464 13.67 -9.53 24.92
N GLN A 465 14.34 -9.93 26.00
CA GLN A 465 13.90 -11.08 26.80
C GLN A 465 12.52 -10.83 27.41
N ALA A 466 12.29 -9.64 27.96
CA ALA A 466 10.97 -9.27 28.48
C ALA A 466 9.90 -9.27 27.37
N LEU A 467 10.21 -8.68 26.22
CA LEU A 467 9.30 -8.64 25.07
C LEU A 467 9.00 -10.05 24.53
N GLN A 468 10.02 -10.88 24.31
CA GLN A 468 9.90 -12.26 23.84
C GLN A 468 9.08 -13.11 24.81
N GLY A 469 9.35 -13.00 26.12
CA GLY A 469 8.59 -13.67 27.16
C GLY A 469 7.10 -13.35 27.07
N THR A 470 6.75 -12.06 26.92
CA THR A 470 5.34 -11.65 26.80
C THR A 470 4.69 -11.99 25.45
N LEU A 471 5.46 -12.06 24.37
CA LEU A 471 4.95 -12.41 23.04
C LEU A 471 4.69 -13.91 22.92
N VAL A 472 5.58 -14.75 23.43
CA VAL A 472 5.55 -16.21 23.24
C VAL A 472 4.86 -16.96 24.38
N ALA A 473 4.78 -16.41 25.60
CA ALA A 473 4.33 -17.10 26.83
C ALA A 473 3.33 -18.27 26.66
N HIS A 474 2.07 -17.98 26.35
CA HIS A 474 0.99 -18.96 26.18
C HIS A 474 0.72 -19.29 24.71
N ARG A 475 1.62 -18.87 23.81
CA ARG A 475 1.44 -18.90 22.36
C ARG A 475 2.51 -19.78 21.70
N GLY A 476 2.08 -20.67 20.80
CA GLY A 476 3.02 -21.49 20.01
C GLY A 476 3.14 -22.95 20.45
N ASP A 477 2.06 -23.52 20.98
CA ASP A 477 1.95 -24.97 21.10
C ASP A 477 1.99 -25.65 19.71
N LEU A 478 2.36 -26.93 19.68
CA LEU A 478 2.42 -27.70 18.42
C LEU A 478 1.07 -27.71 17.69
N THR A 479 -0.04 -27.69 18.43
CA THR A 479 -1.35 -27.66 17.80
C THR A 479 -1.67 -26.31 17.16
N GLY A 480 -1.28 -25.19 17.77
CA GLY A 480 -1.42 -23.87 17.16
C GLY A 480 -0.64 -23.75 15.84
N TRP A 481 0.57 -24.31 15.79
CA TRP A 481 1.34 -24.43 14.53
C TRP A 481 0.66 -25.35 13.52
N GLY A 482 0.17 -26.52 13.95
CA GLY A 482 -0.57 -27.45 13.09
C GLY A 482 -1.83 -26.83 12.48
N LEU A 483 -2.59 -26.04 13.25
CA LEU A 483 -3.75 -25.30 12.76
C LEU A 483 -3.36 -24.20 11.76
N CYS A 484 -2.23 -23.51 11.98
CA CYS A 484 -1.71 -22.51 11.05
C CYS A 484 -1.29 -23.14 9.72
N VAL A 485 -0.51 -24.23 9.77
CA VAL A 485 -0.09 -25.01 8.59
C VAL A 485 -1.30 -25.56 7.86
N GLY A 486 -2.23 -26.22 8.56
CA GLY A 486 -3.45 -26.76 7.98
C GLY A 486 -4.31 -25.68 7.30
N ASN A 487 -4.47 -24.52 7.92
CA ASN A 487 -5.16 -23.38 7.32
C ASN A 487 -4.52 -22.98 5.98
N TRP A 488 -3.20 -22.80 5.96
CA TRP A 488 -2.51 -22.34 4.77
C TRP A 488 -2.48 -23.40 3.67
N LEU A 489 -2.23 -24.66 4.01
CA LEU A 489 -2.28 -25.77 3.06
C LEU A 489 -3.66 -25.88 2.41
N LEU A 490 -4.74 -25.84 3.21
CA LEU A 490 -6.10 -25.93 2.69
C LEU A 490 -6.44 -24.73 1.79
N LYS A 491 -6.14 -23.51 2.24
CA LYS A 491 -6.41 -22.30 1.46
C LYS A 491 -5.65 -22.31 0.13
N LEU A 492 -4.36 -22.64 0.15
CA LEU A 492 -3.52 -22.69 -1.04
C LEU A 492 -3.89 -23.83 -1.99
N ALA A 493 -4.27 -24.99 -1.46
CA ALA A 493 -4.75 -26.11 -2.27
C ALA A 493 -6.03 -25.74 -3.02
N VAL A 494 -6.97 -25.07 -2.35
CA VAL A 494 -8.22 -24.60 -2.97
C VAL A 494 -7.94 -23.55 -4.04
N LEU A 495 -7.23 -22.48 -3.69
CA LEU A 495 -7.00 -21.37 -4.62
C LEU A 495 -6.11 -21.81 -5.79
N GLY A 496 -5.09 -22.62 -5.53
CA GLY A 496 -4.19 -23.17 -6.56
C GLY A 496 -4.88 -24.20 -7.45
N GLY A 497 -5.76 -25.03 -6.90
CA GLY A 497 -6.58 -25.96 -7.68
C GLY A 497 -7.56 -25.24 -8.61
N VAL A 498 -8.26 -24.22 -8.11
CA VAL A 498 -9.15 -23.39 -8.94
C VAL A 498 -8.35 -22.64 -10.00
N LEU A 499 -7.19 -22.08 -9.65
CA LEU A 499 -6.29 -21.43 -10.62
C LEU A 499 -5.85 -22.40 -11.73
N ALA A 500 -5.48 -23.63 -11.35
CA ALA A 500 -5.08 -24.67 -12.30
C ALA A 500 -6.20 -25.02 -13.27
N LEU A 501 -7.44 -25.16 -12.77
CA LEU A 501 -8.61 -25.43 -13.61
C LEU A 501 -8.93 -24.26 -14.55
N LEU A 502 -8.88 -23.02 -14.06
CA LEU A 502 -9.22 -21.82 -14.84
C LEU A 502 -8.24 -21.53 -15.98
N ALA A 503 -6.95 -21.82 -15.77
CA ALA A 503 -5.90 -21.52 -16.74
C ALA A 503 -5.39 -22.77 -17.48
N GLY A 504 -5.92 -23.97 -17.20
CA GLY A 504 -5.42 -25.22 -17.78
C GLY A 504 -3.97 -25.54 -17.38
N LEU A 505 -3.58 -25.18 -16.15
CA LEU A 505 -2.22 -25.36 -15.65
C LEU A 505 -2.06 -26.71 -14.94
N PRO A 506 -0.84 -27.28 -14.92
CA PRO A 506 -0.47 -28.30 -13.94
C PRO A 506 -0.75 -27.82 -12.51
N VAL A 507 -1.22 -28.72 -11.64
CA VAL A 507 -1.58 -28.42 -10.25
C VAL A 507 -0.46 -27.69 -9.49
N TRP A 508 0.80 -28.05 -9.74
CA TRP A 508 1.94 -27.41 -9.08
C TRP A 508 2.15 -25.96 -9.53
N GLN A 509 1.84 -25.61 -10.79
CA GLN A 509 1.90 -24.23 -11.27
C GLN A 509 0.75 -23.42 -10.68
N GLY A 510 -0.44 -24.02 -10.58
CA GLY A 510 -1.57 -23.43 -9.85
C GLY A 510 -1.24 -23.16 -8.38
N TRP A 511 -0.63 -24.12 -7.69
CA TRP A 511 -0.11 -23.94 -6.33
C TRP A 511 0.89 -22.78 -6.23
N SER A 512 1.85 -22.73 -7.15
CA SER A 512 2.88 -21.67 -7.19
C SER A 512 2.26 -20.28 -7.35
N GLY A 513 1.27 -20.15 -8.24
CA GLY A 513 0.50 -18.94 -8.41
C GLY A 513 -0.25 -18.54 -7.12
N ALA A 514 -1.00 -19.48 -6.51
CA ALA A 514 -1.73 -19.22 -5.28
C ALA A 514 -0.82 -18.76 -4.13
N VAL A 515 0.36 -19.37 -3.98
CA VAL A 515 1.33 -18.95 -2.96
C VAL A 515 1.84 -17.54 -3.24
N ALA A 516 2.16 -17.20 -4.48
CA ALA A 516 2.60 -15.86 -4.85
C ALA A 516 1.53 -14.80 -4.61
N GLY A 517 0.27 -15.08 -4.97
CA GLY A 517 -0.86 -14.20 -4.68
C GLY A 517 -1.01 -13.94 -3.18
N GLU A 518 -0.96 -14.99 -2.35
CA GLU A 518 -1.06 -14.85 -0.90
C GLU A 518 0.16 -14.14 -0.27
N LEU A 519 1.37 -14.33 -0.82
CA LEU A 519 2.56 -13.57 -0.41
C LEU A 519 2.41 -12.08 -0.71
N ALA A 520 1.86 -11.73 -1.87
CA ALA A 520 1.55 -10.34 -2.19
C ALA A 520 0.46 -9.77 -1.26
N ALA A 521 -0.57 -10.57 -0.93
CA ALA A 521 -1.57 -10.22 0.08
C ALA A 521 -1.02 -10.14 1.52
N ALA A 522 0.22 -10.56 1.76
CA ALA A 522 0.90 -10.40 3.04
C ALA A 522 1.73 -9.11 3.14
N LEU A 523 1.89 -8.33 2.05
CA LEU A 523 2.67 -7.10 2.05
C LEU A 523 2.09 -6.04 3.01
N PRO A 524 2.91 -5.17 3.62
CA PRO A 524 2.44 -4.16 4.57
C PRO A 524 1.62 -3.04 3.90
N ILE A 525 1.89 -2.76 2.62
CA ILE A 525 1.20 -1.74 1.84
C ILE A 525 0.56 -2.43 0.65
N GLN A 526 -0.76 -2.35 0.57
CA GLN A 526 -1.55 -2.92 -0.52
C GLN A 526 -2.65 -1.95 -0.92
N ALA A 527 -3.09 -2.05 -2.17
CA ALA A 527 -4.34 -1.46 -2.59
C ALA A 527 -5.52 -2.08 -1.80
N PRO A 528 -6.67 -1.41 -1.73
CA PRO A 528 -7.88 -2.00 -1.13
C PRO A 528 -8.22 -3.33 -1.77
N ALA A 529 -8.67 -4.27 -0.94
CA ALA A 529 -8.89 -5.65 -1.33
C ALA A 529 -7.67 -6.34 -1.98
N GLY A 530 -6.45 -5.79 -1.90
CA GLY A 530 -5.26 -6.39 -2.52
C GLY A 530 -5.22 -6.32 -4.05
N LEU A 531 -6.13 -5.57 -4.67
CA LEU A 531 -6.32 -5.51 -6.12
C LEU A 531 -5.05 -5.02 -6.84
N GLY A 532 -4.70 -5.70 -7.93
CA GLY A 532 -3.50 -5.46 -8.73
C GLY A 532 -2.27 -6.19 -8.19
N SER A 533 -1.97 -6.09 -6.90
CA SER A 533 -0.82 -6.79 -6.31
C SER A 533 -0.96 -8.31 -6.29
N TYR A 534 -2.17 -8.80 -6.04
CA TYR A 534 -2.46 -10.23 -5.98
C TYR A 534 -2.33 -10.87 -7.37
N GLU A 535 -2.96 -10.26 -8.38
CA GLU A 535 -2.98 -10.73 -9.76
C GLU A 535 -1.59 -10.63 -10.39
N ALA A 536 -0.87 -9.52 -10.16
CA ALA A 536 0.49 -9.34 -10.66
C ALA A 536 1.46 -10.39 -10.09
N ALA A 537 1.29 -10.78 -8.83
CA ALA A 537 2.13 -11.81 -8.22
C ALA A 537 1.84 -13.21 -8.78
N ILE A 538 0.57 -13.55 -9.02
CA ILE A 538 0.20 -14.79 -9.72
C ILE A 538 0.81 -14.81 -11.12
N TRP A 539 0.69 -13.71 -11.87
CA TRP A 539 1.24 -13.60 -13.21
C TRP A 539 2.77 -13.75 -13.21
N ALA A 540 3.47 -13.05 -12.33
CA ALA A 540 4.93 -13.12 -12.19
C ALA A 540 5.40 -14.53 -11.81
N ALA A 541 4.69 -15.19 -10.88
CA ALA A 541 4.98 -16.56 -10.51
C ALA A 541 4.77 -17.52 -11.67
N GLY A 542 3.69 -17.36 -12.46
CA GLY A 542 3.46 -18.15 -13.67
C GLY A 542 4.63 -18.08 -14.65
N GLN A 543 5.16 -16.89 -14.91
CA GLN A 543 6.35 -16.71 -15.75
C GLN A 543 7.58 -17.39 -15.13
N TRP A 544 7.79 -17.17 -13.83
CA TRP A 544 8.91 -17.77 -13.09
C TRP A 544 8.91 -19.30 -13.13
N VAL A 545 7.73 -19.91 -13.06
CA VAL A 545 7.57 -21.37 -13.07
C VAL A 545 7.39 -21.95 -14.48
N GLY A 546 7.56 -21.14 -15.52
CA GLY A 546 7.50 -21.58 -16.92
C GLY A 546 6.09 -21.99 -17.37
N ALA A 547 5.05 -21.30 -16.91
CA ALA A 547 3.69 -21.50 -17.41
C ALA A 547 3.59 -21.06 -18.88
N THR A 548 3.15 -21.94 -19.77
CA THR A 548 3.10 -21.71 -21.23
C THR A 548 1.75 -21.15 -21.71
N VAL A 549 0.93 -20.66 -20.79
CA VAL A 549 -0.41 -20.15 -21.09
C VAL A 549 -0.35 -18.71 -21.60
N PRO A 550 -1.29 -18.29 -22.48
CA PRO A 550 -1.36 -16.90 -22.92
C PRO A 550 -1.48 -15.95 -21.70
N PRO A 551 -0.73 -14.84 -21.65
CA PRO A 551 -0.72 -13.93 -20.49
C PRO A 551 -2.12 -13.45 -20.06
N ALA A 552 -3.00 -13.25 -21.03
CA ALA A 552 -4.35 -12.77 -20.80
C ALA A 552 -5.25 -13.83 -20.14
N VAL A 553 -5.06 -15.12 -20.46
CA VAL A 553 -5.74 -16.25 -19.80
C VAL A 553 -5.31 -16.36 -18.34
N LEU A 554 -4.00 -16.27 -18.07
CA LEU A 554 -3.46 -16.31 -16.72
C LEU A 554 -3.94 -15.12 -15.87
N ALA A 555 -4.00 -13.92 -16.46
CA ALA A 555 -4.52 -12.74 -15.80
C ALA A 555 -6.02 -12.87 -15.49
N GLY A 556 -6.83 -13.41 -16.41
CA GLY A 556 -8.25 -13.69 -16.17
C GLY A 556 -8.47 -14.72 -15.07
N ALA A 557 -7.69 -15.80 -15.06
CA ALA A 557 -7.73 -16.83 -14.03
C ALA A 557 -7.31 -16.29 -12.65
N ALA A 558 -6.25 -15.48 -12.59
CA ALA A 558 -5.81 -14.80 -11.38
C ALA A 558 -6.90 -13.89 -10.81
N LEU A 559 -7.56 -13.12 -11.68
CA LEU A 559 -8.66 -12.25 -11.29
C LEU A 559 -9.88 -13.04 -10.77
N ALA A 560 -10.23 -14.15 -11.41
CA ALA A 560 -11.33 -15.01 -10.97
C ALA A 560 -11.06 -15.64 -9.59
N VAL A 561 -9.86 -16.15 -9.35
CA VAL A 561 -9.45 -16.70 -8.05
C VAL A 561 -9.47 -15.63 -6.97
N HIS A 562 -8.98 -14.44 -7.28
CA HIS A 562 -9.02 -13.32 -6.35
C HIS A 562 -10.46 -12.91 -6.03
N THR A 563 -11.32 -12.80 -7.05
CA THR A 563 -12.75 -12.50 -6.90
C THR A 563 -13.46 -13.54 -6.05
N LEU A 564 -13.19 -14.83 -6.26
CA LEU A 564 -13.70 -15.92 -5.42
C LEU A 564 -13.32 -15.73 -3.94
N SER A 565 -12.05 -15.43 -3.67
CA SER A 565 -11.56 -15.17 -2.32
C SER A 565 -12.27 -13.96 -1.68
N LEU A 566 -12.39 -12.85 -2.42
CA LEU A 566 -13.03 -11.61 -1.95
C LEU A 566 -14.52 -11.81 -1.67
N VAL A 567 -15.26 -12.37 -2.63
CA VAL A 567 -16.70 -12.64 -2.50
C VAL A 567 -16.96 -13.58 -1.33
N THR A 568 -16.17 -14.65 -1.21
CA THR A 568 -16.30 -15.59 -0.08
C THR A 568 -16.03 -14.87 1.24
N ALA A 569 -14.96 -14.09 1.34
CA ALA A 569 -14.61 -13.38 2.58
C ALA A 569 -15.65 -12.32 2.99
N LEU A 570 -16.32 -11.66 2.04
CA LEU A 570 -17.31 -10.61 2.32
C LEU A 570 -18.72 -11.15 2.56
N LEU A 571 -19.14 -12.22 1.85
CA LEU A 571 -20.48 -12.79 2.02
C LEU A 571 -20.57 -13.72 3.23
N THR A 572 -19.50 -14.45 3.56
CA THR A 572 -19.51 -15.40 4.70
C THR A 572 -19.93 -14.77 6.03
N PRO A 573 -19.44 -13.59 6.48
CA PRO A 573 -19.94 -12.97 7.71
C PRO A 573 -21.43 -12.63 7.66
N LEU A 574 -21.96 -12.22 6.51
CA LEU A 574 -23.39 -11.91 6.34
C LEU A 574 -24.24 -13.17 6.48
N ILE A 575 -23.85 -14.23 5.78
CA ILE A 575 -24.51 -15.55 5.84
C ILE A 575 -24.44 -16.10 7.27
N TYR A 576 -23.27 -16.05 7.90
CA TYR A 576 -23.07 -16.56 9.26
C TYR A 576 -23.98 -15.88 10.27
N ARG A 577 -24.08 -14.54 10.23
CA ARG A 577 -24.96 -13.78 11.13
C ARG A 577 -26.45 -13.99 10.85
N ALA A 578 -26.83 -14.12 9.59
CA ALA A 578 -28.20 -14.46 9.23
C ALA A 578 -28.60 -15.84 9.81
N LEU A 579 -27.72 -16.83 9.72
CA LEU A 579 -27.95 -18.16 10.30
C LEU A 579 -28.08 -18.11 11.83
N LEU A 580 -27.21 -17.38 12.53
CA LEU A 580 -27.31 -17.19 13.98
C LEU A 580 -28.61 -16.49 14.37
N TRP A 581 -29.04 -15.48 13.60
CA TRP A 581 -30.29 -14.78 13.83
C TRP A 581 -31.51 -15.72 13.67
N VAL A 582 -31.54 -16.55 12.62
CA VAL A 582 -32.61 -17.55 12.43
C VAL A 582 -32.64 -18.56 13.58
N GLN A 583 -31.47 -19.04 14.04
CA GLN A 583 -31.39 -19.97 15.17
C GLN A 583 -31.93 -19.34 16.45
N SER A 584 -31.55 -18.08 16.74
CA SER A 584 -32.03 -17.35 17.91
C SER A 584 -33.56 -17.19 17.94
N ARG A 585 -34.18 -16.95 16.77
CA ARG A 585 -35.64 -16.88 16.63
C ARG A 585 -36.34 -18.22 16.83
N ARG A 586 -35.75 -19.32 16.35
CA ARG A 586 -36.28 -20.67 16.58
C ARG A 586 -36.22 -21.05 18.06
N SER A 587 -35.13 -20.73 18.76
CA SER A 587 -35.02 -20.97 20.20
C SER A 587 -35.98 -20.11 21.02
N SER A 588 -36.26 -18.85 20.61
CA SER A 588 -37.25 -18.02 21.30
C SER A 588 -38.69 -18.44 21.01
N ALA A 589 -38.96 -19.02 19.83
CA ALA A 589 -40.29 -19.50 19.44
C ALA A 589 -40.64 -20.87 20.05
N ALA A 590 -39.65 -21.64 20.49
CA ALA A 590 -39.84 -22.98 21.06
C ALA A 590 -40.42 -22.98 22.50
N GLY A 591 -40.44 -21.83 23.20
CA GLY A 591 -40.96 -21.72 24.58
C GLY A 591 -40.19 -22.56 25.62
N PRO A 592 -40.28 -22.25 26.92
CA PRO A 592 -39.72 -23.13 27.95
C PRO A 592 -40.54 -24.43 27.96
N SER A 593 -39.93 -25.55 27.55
CA SER A 593 -40.52 -26.86 27.72
C SER A 593 -40.79 -27.08 29.21
N SER A 594 -42.04 -27.38 29.56
CA SER A 594 -42.50 -27.73 30.90
C SER A 594 -41.68 -28.89 31.49
N ALA A 595 -40.64 -28.59 32.25
CA ALA A 595 -40.16 -29.47 33.30
C ALA A 595 -41.14 -29.28 34.48
N ARG A 596 -42.07 -30.23 34.64
CA ARG A 596 -42.83 -30.39 35.89
C ARG A 596 -41.87 -30.72 37.04
N PRO A 597 -42.18 -30.28 38.28
CA PRO A 597 -41.29 -30.38 39.44
C PRO A 597 -40.94 -31.82 39.83
#